data_AF-A0A1E1X983-F1
#
_entry.id   AF-A0A1E1X983-F1
#
_cell.length_a   1.000
_cell.length_b   1.000
_cell.length_c   1.000
_cell.angle_alpha   90.00
_cell.angle_beta   90.00
_cell.angle_gamma   90.00
#
_symmetry.space_group_name_H-M   'P 1'
#
loop_
_entity.id
_entity.type
_entity.pdbx_description
1 polymer ?
#
loop_
_entity_poly.entity_id
_entity_poly.type
_entity_poly.pdbx_seq_one_letter_code
_entity_poly.pdbx_strand_id
1 'polypeptide(L)'
;NKMDNPAASFDSCISDVRAKLAASPLVVQVPLKSADRMVGVVDLVSMEAVMWPVESHQGRVFTRTPLQSGTGHYDKAAKKRQELIEAAAELDDQFADEFVLRDQPVSAADLLAVLRRITIAGKGTPMLCGSAYRNLAVQPLLDAVIDFLPEPVISNGSGQLAALAFKVVHTKFKGPLTFVRLYGGHLTVGQRLYNATRDVSEKVVELVEVTADEYRPVREAVAGDVLAIAGLQHSITGDLLVASASAAQSALQGPAGQRAAMKVPEPVVLCNIEAPSMRLQNALDAALACMLREDPALRLSHCPDTGQMVLGGLGRLHLEVTRDRILREHNVDASLGTLQVAYREAPTDPAARSVRHVLDRTAGGTHHKVEVEMRVVPSNTQFQELKVIVTDENNLGKLWSQHRRALESGASLALTHGPLRGFPVTNAGVELLWCQVGRGTSLAMVTAAASQCVAQCLVSSATVLMEPIMAVQVSIPESYLGRLLSDLSQRRATIGEIGQRQDMRVVDAQVPLADLNDYADVVRTLSSGRASFTMQLADYQPMGAQDTAQALRRLAGFTDDA
;
A
#
# COMPACT_ATOMS: atom_id res chain seq x y z
N ASN A 1 -0.36 14.38 20.78
CA ASN A 1 0.12 13.34 21.72
C ASN A 1 1.50 13.71 22.24
N LYS A 2 1.97 13.15 23.36
CA LYS A 2 3.28 13.39 24.01
C LYS A 2 3.52 14.84 24.47
N MET A 3 2.47 15.55 24.87
CA MET A 3 2.56 16.93 25.37
C MET A 3 3.27 17.06 26.73
N ASP A 4 3.66 15.94 27.35
CA ASP A 4 4.48 15.87 28.56
C ASP A 4 5.99 15.99 28.30
N ASN A 5 6.43 15.90 27.05
CA ASN A 5 7.82 16.12 26.68
C ASN A 5 8.17 17.62 26.73
N PRO A 6 9.31 18.02 27.33
CA PRO A 6 9.75 19.43 27.36
C PRO A 6 9.81 20.09 25.97
N ALA A 7 10.19 19.34 24.93
CA ALA A 7 10.27 19.85 23.56
C ALA A 7 8.90 19.92 22.85
N ALA A 8 7.81 19.49 23.50
CA ALA A 8 6.49 19.43 22.86
C ALA A 8 5.87 20.84 22.72
N SER A 9 5.75 21.29 21.48
CA SER A 9 5.05 22.51 21.08
C SER A 9 3.81 22.17 20.25
N PHE A 10 2.64 22.62 20.71
CA PHE A 10 1.37 22.40 20.01
C PHE A 10 1.26 23.30 18.78
N ASP A 11 1.65 24.58 18.90
CA ASP A 11 1.62 25.53 17.79
C ASP A 11 2.53 25.13 16.63
N SER A 12 3.72 24.57 16.92
CA SER A 12 4.61 24.04 15.89
C SER A 12 4.00 22.86 15.13
N CYS A 13 3.23 22.01 15.82
CA CYS A 13 2.52 20.90 15.19
C CYS A 13 1.42 21.40 14.24
N ILE A 14 0.68 22.44 14.63
CA ILE A 14 -0.35 23.07 13.78
C ILE A 14 0.28 23.63 12.50
N SER A 15 1.40 24.36 12.62
CA SER A 15 2.14 24.88 11.46
C SER A 15 2.65 23.76 10.56
N ASP A 16 3.17 22.67 11.13
CA ASP A 16 3.62 21.48 10.39
C ASP A 16 2.47 20.84 9.59
N VAL A 17 1.29 20.67 10.20
CA VAL A 17 0.11 20.10 9.53
C VAL A 17 -0.31 20.96 8.35
N ARG A 18 -0.33 22.28 8.52
CA ARG A 18 -0.68 23.23 7.45
C ARG A 18 0.33 23.20 6.30
N ALA A 19 1.62 23.25 6.61
CA ALA A 19 2.67 23.35 5.60
C ALA A 19 2.93 22.03 4.86
N LYS A 20 2.91 20.89 5.56
CA LYS A 20 3.35 19.59 5.00
C LYS A 20 2.22 18.75 4.45
N LEU A 21 1.09 18.73 5.14
CA LEU A 21 -0.06 17.90 4.74
C LEU A 21 -1.04 18.70 3.86
N ALA A 22 -0.77 19.99 3.64
CA ALA A 22 -1.68 20.93 2.98
C ALA A 22 -3.12 20.85 3.54
N ALA A 23 -3.24 20.51 4.82
CA ALA A 23 -4.52 20.35 5.51
C ALA A 23 -4.86 21.62 6.28
N SER A 24 -6.16 21.88 6.47
CA SER A 24 -6.64 23.01 7.28
C SER A 24 -6.86 22.58 8.73
N PRO A 25 -5.93 22.88 9.66
CA PRO A 25 -6.09 22.51 11.07
C PRO A 25 -7.13 23.38 11.75
N LEU A 26 -8.10 22.75 12.42
CA LEU A 26 -9.13 23.40 13.23
C LEU A 26 -8.81 23.16 14.71
N VAL A 27 -8.32 24.19 15.40
CA VAL A 27 -7.88 24.05 16.80
C VAL A 27 -9.08 23.99 17.74
N VAL A 28 -9.40 22.79 18.24
CA VAL A 28 -10.53 22.57 19.15
C VAL A 28 -10.09 22.63 20.61
N GLN A 29 -8.84 22.27 20.90
CA GLN A 29 -8.30 22.25 22.26
C GLN A 29 -6.98 22.99 22.37
N VAL A 30 -6.74 23.58 23.55
CA VAL A 30 -5.46 24.24 23.89
C VAL A 30 -4.87 23.60 25.14
N PRO A 31 -3.56 23.25 25.14
CA PRO A 31 -2.94 22.63 26.31
C PRO A 31 -2.78 23.65 27.45
N LEU A 32 -3.13 23.23 28.68
CA LEU A 32 -2.80 23.95 29.90
C LEU A 32 -1.53 23.37 30.51
N LYS A 33 -0.50 24.19 30.61
CA LYS A 33 0.80 23.84 31.20
C LYS A 33 1.03 24.62 32.50
N SER A 34 1.53 23.93 33.52
CA SER A 34 2.07 24.51 34.75
C SER A 34 3.50 23.98 34.95
N ALA A 35 4.47 24.88 35.13
CA ALA A 35 5.89 24.53 35.23
C ALA A 35 6.37 23.57 34.10
N ASP A 36 6.04 23.91 32.85
CA ASP A 36 6.30 23.12 31.63
C ASP A 36 5.70 21.70 31.58
N ARG A 37 4.86 21.34 32.56
CA ARG A 37 4.10 20.08 32.56
C ARG A 37 2.65 20.34 32.19
N MET A 38 2.11 19.50 31.32
CA MET A 38 0.69 19.52 31.01
C MET A 38 -0.12 19.08 32.24
N VAL A 39 -1.08 19.90 32.65
CA VAL A 39 -2.00 19.62 33.77
C VAL A 39 -3.45 19.48 33.28
N GLY A 40 -3.76 20.05 32.11
CA GLY A 40 -5.10 20.00 31.55
C GLY A 40 -5.17 20.44 30.09
N VAL A 41 -6.41 20.54 29.61
CA VAL A 41 -6.75 21.12 28.31
C VAL A 41 -7.88 22.12 28.49
N VAL A 42 -7.88 23.17 27.69
CA VAL A 42 -9.06 24.01 27.47
C VAL A 42 -9.78 23.45 26.25
N ASP A 43 -11.07 23.17 26.40
CA ASP A 43 -11.96 22.91 25.28
C ASP A 43 -12.56 24.24 24.80
N LEU A 44 -12.26 24.61 23.55
CA LEU A 44 -12.69 25.87 22.95
C LEU A 44 -14.15 25.83 22.47
N VAL A 45 -14.73 24.64 22.34
CA VAL A 45 -16.13 24.48 21.95
C VAL A 45 -17.04 24.82 23.12
N SER A 46 -16.82 24.17 24.25
CA SER A 46 -17.58 24.37 25.50
C SER A 46 -17.09 25.56 26.33
N MET A 47 -15.88 26.08 26.06
CA MET A 47 -15.20 27.10 26.88
C MET A 47 -14.94 26.65 28.33
N GLU A 48 -14.67 25.36 28.50
CA GLU A 48 -14.35 24.74 29.79
C GLU A 48 -12.88 24.33 29.89
N ALA A 49 -12.30 24.46 31.08
CA ALA A 49 -11.01 23.88 31.42
C ALA A 49 -11.21 22.48 32.00
N VAL A 50 -10.59 21.48 31.38
CA VAL A 50 -10.53 20.10 31.87
C VAL A 50 -9.17 19.87 32.51
N MET A 51 -9.17 19.64 33.82
CA MET A 51 -7.95 19.51 34.63
C MET A 51 -7.87 18.11 35.25
N TRP A 52 -6.68 17.52 35.20
CA TRP A 52 -6.39 16.25 35.86
C TRP A 52 -5.52 16.53 37.09
N PRO A 53 -6.04 16.30 38.31
CA PRO A 53 -5.24 16.42 39.52
C PRO A 53 -4.13 15.36 39.55
N VAL A 54 -3.04 15.65 40.25
CA VAL A 54 -1.85 14.77 40.34
C VAL A 54 -2.19 13.41 40.96
N GLU A 55 -3.22 13.36 41.81
CA GLU A 55 -3.72 12.14 42.46
C GLU A 55 -4.70 11.33 41.58
N SER A 56 -4.91 11.73 40.32
CA SER A 56 -5.82 11.02 39.43
C SER A 56 -5.31 9.59 39.17
N HIS A 57 -6.09 8.60 39.60
CA HIS A 57 -5.85 7.18 39.35
C HIS A 57 -5.92 6.88 37.83
N GLN A 58 -4.79 7.05 37.13
CA GLN A 58 -4.65 6.80 35.69
C GLN A 58 -5.59 7.66 34.82
N GLY A 59 -5.87 8.90 35.23
CA GLY A 59 -6.69 9.83 34.45
C GLY A 59 -8.21 9.66 34.63
N ARG A 60 -8.68 8.75 35.49
CA ARG A 60 -10.11 8.50 35.75
C ARG A 60 -10.83 9.67 36.40
N VAL A 61 -10.14 10.39 37.28
CA VAL A 61 -10.70 11.55 37.97
C VAL A 61 -10.18 12.81 37.27
N PHE A 62 -11.11 13.62 36.77
CA PHE A 62 -10.84 14.94 36.20
C PHE A 62 -11.95 15.90 36.58
N THR A 63 -11.65 17.18 36.61
CA THR A 63 -12.62 18.25 36.87
C THR A 63 -12.80 19.10 35.63
N ARG A 64 -14.06 19.36 35.27
CA ARG A 64 -14.42 20.36 34.26
C ARG A 64 -14.83 21.62 35.01
N THR A 65 -14.16 22.73 34.74
CA THR A 65 -14.51 24.02 35.32
C THR A 65 -14.72 25.04 34.20
N PRO A 66 -15.86 25.74 34.17
CA PRO A 66 -16.08 26.79 33.18
C PRO A 66 -15.04 27.89 33.36
N LEU A 67 -14.52 28.41 32.25
CA LEU A 67 -13.55 29.49 32.31
C LEU A 67 -14.24 30.78 32.81
N GLN A 68 -13.68 31.39 33.85
CA GLN A 68 -14.20 32.64 34.39
C GLN A 68 -13.75 33.83 33.54
N SER A 69 -14.71 34.67 33.15
CA SER A 69 -14.48 35.91 32.41
C SER A 69 -13.58 36.86 33.21
N GLY A 70 -12.54 37.40 32.57
CA GLY A 70 -11.55 38.30 33.20
C GLY A 70 -10.27 37.64 33.70
N THR A 71 -10.11 36.33 33.52
CA THR A 71 -8.81 35.65 33.73
C THR A 71 -7.98 35.67 32.44
N GLY A 72 -6.64 35.79 32.55
CA GLY A 72 -5.76 35.80 31.37
C GLY A 72 -5.79 34.50 30.54
N HIS A 73 -6.35 33.41 31.07
CA HIS A 73 -6.62 32.17 30.33
C HIS A 73 -7.92 32.26 29.50
N TYR A 74 -8.94 32.97 30.00
CA TYR A 74 -10.18 33.21 29.27
C TYR A 74 -9.94 34.04 28.01
N ASP A 75 -9.18 35.14 28.10
CA ASP A 75 -8.94 36.02 26.96
C ASP A 75 -8.19 35.30 25.82
N LYS A 76 -7.21 34.48 26.19
CA LYS A 76 -6.48 33.63 25.23
C LYS A 76 -7.38 32.59 24.58
N ALA A 77 -8.24 31.94 25.37
CA ALA A 77 -9.20 30.96 24.87
C ALA A 77 -10.25 31.62 23.97
N ALA A 78 -10.77 32.78 24.34
CA ALA A 78 -11.75 33.53 23.55
C ALA A 78 -11.17 33.95 22.19
N LYS A 79 -9.92 34.45 22.16
CA LYS A 79 -9.23 34.75 20.91
C LYS A 79 -9.05 33.50 20.04
N LYS A 80 -8.63 32.37 20.64
CA LYS A 80 -8.47 31.10 19.91
C LYS A 80 -9.78 30.52 19.41
N ARG A 81 -10.87 30.71 20.16
CA ARG A 81 -12.23 30.34 19.74
C ARG A 81 -12.68 31.19 18.55
N GLN A 82 -12.36 32.48 18.54
CA GLN A 82 -12.64 33.35 17.40
C GLN A 82 -11.87 32.90 16.14
N GLU A 83 -10.57 32.61 16.29
CA GLU A 83 -9.74 32.05 15.20
C GLU A 83 -10.32 30.72 14.66
N LEU A 84 -10.86 29.87 15.54
CA LEU A 84 -11.54 28.62 15.15
C LEU A 84 -12.83 28.87 14.37
N ILE A 85 -13.66 29.83 14.80
CA ILE A 85 -14.92 30.19 14.14
C ILE A 85 -14.64 30.75 12.73
N GLU A 86 -13.65 31.64 12.61
CA GLU A 86 -13.21 32.18 11.32
C GLU A 86 -12.72 31.07 10.38
N ALA A 87 -11.84 30.19 10.86
CA ALA A 87 -11.35 29.06 10.07
C ALA A 87 -12.47 28.07 9.68
N ALA A 88 -13.49 27.88 10.52
CA ALA A 88 -14.64 27.05 10.19
C ALA A 88 -15.52 27.71 9.11
N ALA A 89 -15.73 29.02 9.19
CA ALA A 89 -16.51 29.79 8.21
C ALA A 89 -15.84 29.81 6.82
N GLU A 90 -14.52 29.80 6.74
CA GLU A 90 -13.80 29.67 5.47
C GLU A 90 -14.03 28.32 4.76
N LEU A 91 -14.41 27.27 5.50
CA LEU A 91 -14.53 25.90 4.99
C LEU A 91 -15.99 25.45 4.77
N ASP A 92 -16.95 26.14 5.39
CA ASP A 92 -18.39 25.86 5.35
C ASP A 92 -19.19 27.16 5.06
N ASP A 93 -19.60 27.31 3.79
CA ASP A 93 -20.33 28.50 3.32
C ASP A 93 -21.66 28.72 4.06
N GLN A 94 -22.36 27.64 4.42
CA GLN A 94 -23.63 27.72 5.14
C GLN A 94 -23.43 28.34 6.53
N PHE A 95 -22.36 27.93 7.22
CA PHE A 95 -22.00 28.48 8.51
C PHE A 95 -21.58 29.95 8.44
N ALA A 96 -20.81 30.33 7.40
CA ALA A 96 -20.42 31.72 7.17
C ALA A 96 -21.63 32.64 7.00
N ASP A 97 -22.60 32.21 6.17
CA ASP A 97 -23.81 32.98 5.87
C ASP A 97 -24.75 33.12 7.07
N GLU A 98 -24.86 32.09 7.89
CA GLU A 98 -25.80 32.03 9.01
C GLU A 98 -25.29 32.78 10.24
N PHE A 99 -24.00 32.62 10.57
CA PHE A 99 -23.45 33.13 11.83
C PHE A 99 -22.53 34.34 11.67
N VAL A 100 -21.62 34.32 10.68
CA VAL A 100 -20.59 35.36 10.54
C VAL A 100 -21.15 36.60 9.83
N LEU A 101 -21.84 36.43 8.69
CA LEU A 101 -22.42 37.56 7.94
C LEU A 101 -23.58 38.25 8.68
N ARG A 102 -24.24 37.53 9.59
CA ARG A 102 -25.38 38.03 10.39
C ARG A 102 -25.03 38.44 11.81
N ASP A 103 -23.74 38.37 12.17
CA ASP A 103 -23.20 38.68 13.50
C ASP A 103 -23.98 37.98 14.65
N GLN A 104 -24.34 36.71 14.43
CA GLN A 104 -25.08 35.91 15.41
C GLN A 104 -24.12 35.15 16.35
N PRO A 105 -24.45 35.05 17.65
CA PRO A 105 -23.62 34.32 18.60
C PRO A 105 -23.63 32.81 18.29
N VAL A 106 -22.44 32.25 18.06
CA VAL A 106 -22.25 30.82 17.79
C VAL A 106 -22.37 30.01 19.09
N SER A 107 -23.35 29.10 19.16
CA SER A 107 -23.48 28.17 20.28
C SER A 107 -22.48 27.01 20.18
N ALA A 108 -22.23 26.31 21.30
CA ALA A 108 -21.36 25.14 21.29
C ALA A 108 -21.90 24.00 20.41
N ALA A 109 -23.23 23.83 20.37
CA ALA A 109 -23.88 22.79 19.56
C ALA A 109 -23.75 23.08 18.06
N ASP A 110 -23.92 24.34 17.65
CA ASP A 110 -23.77 24.74 16.25
C ASP A 110 -22.32 24.56 15.80
N LEU A 111 -21.36 24.94 16.64
CA LEU A 111 -19.95 24.75 16.36
C LEU A 111 -19.58 23.27 16.22
N LEU A 112 -20.09 22.39 17.09
CA LEU A 112 -19.89 20.93 16.96
C LEU A 112 -20.45 20.40 15.64
N ALA A 113 -21.66 20.81 15.26
CA ALA A 113 -22.30 20.37 14.03
C ALA A 113 -21.49 20.78 12.79
N VAL A 114 -20.97 22.01 12.77
CA VAL A 114 -20.14 22.55 11.68
C VAL A 114 -18.81 21.83 11.60
N LEU A 115 -18.13 21.65 12.73
CA LEU A 115 -16.87 20.89 12.80
C LEU A 115 -17.06 19.46 12.29
N ARG A 116 -18.16 18.80 12.64
CA ARG A 116 -18.51 17.47 12.13
C ARG A 116 -18.69 17.50 10.60
N ARG A 117 -19.44 18.45 10.05
CA ARG A 117 -19.63 18.57 8.58
C ARG A 117 -18.30 18.77 7.85
N ILE A 118 -17.46 19.69 8.33
CA ILE A 118 -16.15 19.98 7.74
C ILE A 118 -15.24 18.74 7.78
N THR A 119 -15.24 18.03 8.91
CA THR A 119 -14.42 16.82 9.12
C THR A 119 -14.87 15.69 8.20
N ILE A 120 -16.18 15.43 8.10
CA ILE A 120 -16.75 14.39 7.22
C ILE A 120 -16.48 14.72 5.75
N ALA A 121 -16.53 16.00 5.37
CA ALA A 121 -16.20 16.45 4.01
C ALA A 121 -14.70 16.40 3.69
N GLY A 122 -13.83 16.16 4.68
CA GLY A 122 -12.38 16.13 4.51
C GLY A 122 -11.74 17.49 4.20
N LYS A 123 -12.46 18.59 4.46
CA LYS A 123 -11.97 19.97 4.19
C LYS A 123 -11.10 20.52 5.31
N GLY A 124 -11.28 20.05 6.54
CA GLY A 124 -10.53 20.48 7.71
C GLY A 124 -10.42 19.39 8.76
N THR A 125 -9.38 19.50 9.59
CA THR A 125 -9.02 18.45 10.56
C THR A 125 -9.05 19.02 11.98
N PRO A 126 -9.97 18.55 12.86
CA PRO A 126 -9.98 18.92 14.27
C PRO A 126 -8.68 18.52 14.98
N MET A 127 -8.04 19.49 15.62
CA MET A 127 -6.79 19.33 16.33
C MET A 127 -7.04 19.26 17.84
N LEU A 128 -6.66 18.13 18.43
CA LEU A 128 -6.70 17.87 19.86
C LEU A 128 -5.29 17.70 20.44
N CYS A 129 -5.16 17.83 21.76
CA CYS A 129 -3.88 17.68 22.44
C CYS A 129 -4.01 16.81 23.71
N GLY A 130 -2.91 16.16 24.10
CA GLY A 130 -2.91 15.21 25.20
C GLY A 130 -1.60 14.45 25.37
N SER A 131 -1.53 13.64 26.42
CA SER A 131 -0.42 12.73 26.72
C SER A 131 -0.96 11.35 27.07
N ALA A 132 -0.87 10.41 26.13
CA ALA A 132 -1.27 9.03 26.36
C ALA A 132 -0.39 8.34 27.43
N TYR A 133 0.91 8.69 27.50
CA TYR A 133 1.83 8.12 28.49
C TYR A 133 1.42 8.43 29.94
N ARG A 134 0.87 9.64 30.17
CA ARG A 134 0.37 10.07 31.47
C ARG A 134 -1.15 9.90 31.64
N ASN A 135 -1.83 9.28 30.66
CA ASN A 135 -3.29 9.14 30.63
C ASN A 135 -4.04 10.48 30.76
N LEU A 136 -3.49 11.54 30.15
CA LEU A 136 -4.07 12.88 30.16
C LEU A 136 -4.74 13.19 28.83
N ALA A 137 -5.99 13.67 28.89
CA ALA A 137 -6.80 14.06 27.73
C ALA A 137 -7.02 12.94 26.69
N VAL A 138 -7.05 11.68 27.13
CA VAL A 138 -7.48 10.55 26.29
C VAL A 138 -9.01 10.47 26.21
N GLN A 139 -9.70 10.83 27.29
CA GLN A 139 -11.17 10.81 27.36
C GLN A 139 -11.81 11.83 26.40
N PRO A 140 -11.37 13.11 26.36
CA PRO A 140 -11.89 14.07 25.38
C PRO A 140 -11.58 13.68 23.92
N LEU A 141 -10.51 12.90 23.69
CA LEU A 141 -10.24 12.35 22.37
C LEU A 141 -11.27 11.29 21.98
N LEU A 142 -11.71 10.44 22.92
CA LEU A 142 -12.76 9.46 22.67
C LEU A 142 -14.11 10.15 22.42
N ASP A 143 -14.42 11.22 23.17
CA ASP A 143 -15.61 12.04 22.93
C ASP A 143 -15.57 12.65 21.51
N ALA A 144 -14.44 13.26 21.14
CA ALA A 144 -14.24 13.84 19.82
C ALA A 144 -14.30 12.82 18.66
N VAL A 145 -13.93 11.56 18.88
CA VAL A 145 -14.11 10.48 17.90
C VAL A 145 -15.60 10.28 17.60
N ILE A 146 -16.45 10.29 18.63
CA ILE A 146 -17.91 10.16 18.46
C ILE A 146 -18.47 11.41 17.78
N ASP A 147 -18.03 12.59 18.22
CA ASP A 147 -18.58 13.87 17.77
C ASP A 147 -18.20 14.22 16.32
N PHE A 148 -16.96 13.95 15.91
CA PHE A 148 -16.43 14.42 14.61
C PHE A 148 -16.28 13.35 13.54
N LEU A 149 -15.99 12.09 13.88
CA LEU A 149 -15.76 11.06 12.86
C LEU A 149 -17.08 10.55 12.26
N PRO A 150 -17.05 10.14 10.98
CA PRO A 150 -18.24 9.67 10.29
C PRO A 150 -18.76 8.37 10.91
N GLU A 151 -20.08 8.27 10.93
CA GLU A 151 -20.77 7.00 11.08
C GLU A 151 -20.55 6.11 9.84
N PRO A 152 -20.67 4.80 9.98
CA PRO A 152 -20.46 3.89 8.87
C PRO A 152 -21.42 4.21 7.72
N VAL A 153 -20.87 4.45 6.52
CA VAL A 153 -21.65 4.59 5.29
C VAL A 153 -22.24 3.22 4.95
N ILE A 154 -23.45 2.97 5.43
CA ILE A 154 -24.23 1.80 5.07
C ILE A 154 -24.77 2.05 3.67
N SER A 155 -24.44 1.16 2.73
CA SER A 155 -25.09 1.20 1.42
C SER A 155 -26.57 0.84 1.62
N ASN A 156 -27.44 1.86 1.66
CA ASN A 156 -28.91 1.69 1.75
C ASN A 156 -29.51 1.05 0.48
N GLY A 157 -28.68 0.51 -0.42
CA GLY A 157 -29.06 -0.06 -1.70
C GLY A 157 -28.95 -1.58 -1.73
N SER A 158 -30.07 -2.23 -2.06
CA SER A 158 -30.24 -3.64 -2.46
C SER A 158 -30.21 -4.75 -1.41
N GLY A 159 -29.76 -4.52 -0.16
CA GLY A 159 -29.72 -5.57 0.87
C GLY A 159 -28.81 -6.77 0.53
N GLN A 160 -28.04 -6.68 -0.55
CA GLN A 160 -27.09 -7.71 -0.94
C GLN A 160 -25.85 -7.64 -0.04
N LEU A 161 -25.37 -8.81 0.38
CA LEU A 161 -24.19 -8.92 1.21
C LEU A 161 -22.94 -8.46 0.43
N ALA A 162 -22.24 -7.49 1.00
CA ALA A 162 -20.92 -7.06 0.54
C ALA A 162 -20.01 -6.85 1.75
N ALA A 163 -18.96 -7.67 1.84
CA ALA A 163 -17.95 -7.61 2.88
C ALA A 163 -16.55 -7.48 2.27
N LEU A 164 -15.70 -6.64 2.84
CA LEU A 164 -14.30 -6.52 2.43
C LEU A 164 -13.40 -7.19 3.46
N ALA A 165 -12.61 -8.17 3.04
CA ALA A 165 -11.55 -8.74 3.86
C ALA A 165 -10.36 -7.78 3.90
N PHE A 166 -9.95 -7.32 5.08
CA PHE A 166 -8.86 -6.33 5.22
C PHE A 166 -7.67 -6.85 6.02
N LYS A 167 -7.81 -7.98 6.69
CA LYS A 167 -6.70 -8.63 7.40
C LYS A 167 -6.96 -10.12 7.54
N VAL A 168 -5.96 -10.94 7.31
CA VAL A 168 -5.99 -12.36 7.64
C VAL A 168 -4.96 -12.61 8.74
N VAL A 169 -5.33 -13.39 9.75
CA VAL A 169 -4.43 -13.80 10.83
C VAL A 169 -4.58 -15.29 11.05
N HIS A 170 -3.48 -16.02 11.01
CA HIS A 170 -3.48 -17.43 11.34
C HIS A 170 -3.34 -17.64 12.85
N THR A 171 -4.33 -18.28 13.47
CA THR A 171 -4.28 -18.63 14.91
C THR A 171 -4.19 -20.15 15.07
N LYS A 172 -3.31 -20.62 15.96
CA LYS A 172 -3.08 -22.07 16.20
C LYS A 172 -4.36 -22.83 16.57
N PHE A 173 -5.31 -22.20 17.25
CA PHE A 173 -6.53 -22.85 17.75
C PHE A 173 -7.72 -22.77 16.79
N LYS A 174 -7.91 -21.63 16.10
CA LYS A 174 -9.08 -21.37 15.24
C LYS A 174 -8.77 -21.42 13.73
N GLY A 175 -7.52 -21.66 13.35
CA GLY A 175 -7.07 -21.62 11.97
C GLY A 175 -7.03 -20.18 11.42
N PRO A 176 -7.26 -19.97 10.11
CA PRO A 176 -7.28 -18.64 9.51
C PRO A 176 -8.52 -17.86 9.96
N LEU A 177 -8.28 -16.70 10.58
CA LEU A 177 -9.28 -15.69 10.91
C LEU A 177 -9.18 -14.56 9.89
N THR A 178 -10.23 -14.38 9.10
CA THR A 178 -10.32 -13.30 8.11
C THR A 178 -11.17 -12.17 8.69
N PHE A 179 -10.54 -11.05 8.98
CA PHE A 179 -11.21 -9.84 9.42
C PHE A 179 -11.89 -9.17 8.24
N VAL A 180 -13.19 -8.96 8.38
CA VAL A 180 -14.05 -8.39 7.36
C VAL A 180 -14.76 -7.15 7.86
N ARG A 181 -14.98 -6.22 6.94
CA ARG A 181 -15.84 -5.07 7.11
C ARG A 181 -17.11 -5.25 6.29
N LEU A 182 -18.27 -5.24 6.93
CA LEU A 182 -19.57 -5.32 6.25
C LEU A 182 -20.03 -3.94 5.77
N TYR A 183 -20.29 -3.80 4.48
CA TYR A 183 -20.78 -2.56 3.84
C TYR A 183 -22.28 -2.61 3.49
N GLY A 184 -22.82 -3.82 3.33
CA GLY A 184 -24.21 -4.05 2.95
C GLY A 184 -24.63 -5.48 3.26
N GLY A 185 -25.93 -5.68 3.49
CA GLY A 185 -26.55 -6.98 3.76
C GLY A 185 -26.33 -7.51 5.18
N HIS A 186 -26.69 -8.79 5.36
CA HIS A 186 -26.57 -9.52 6.62
C HIS A 186 -25.71 -10.77 6.42
N LEU A 187 -24.91 -11.09 7.42
CA LEU A 187 -24.05 -12.28 7.42
C LEU A 187 -24.48 -13.22 8.53
N THR A 188 -24.70 -14.50 8.20
CA THR A 188 -25.13 -15.53 9.15
C THR A 188 -24.15 -16.71 9.18
N VAL A 189 -24.04 -17.36 10.33
CA VAL A 189 -23.20 -18.57 10.47
C VAL A 189 -23.70 -19.67 9.53
N GLY A 190 -22.80 -20.31 8.79
CA GLY A 190 -23.12 -21.38 7.84
C GLY A 190 -23.45 -20.90 6.42
N GLN A 191 -23.58 -19.59 6.20
CA GLN A 191 -23.82 -19.01 4.88
C GLN A 191 -22.65 -19.26 3.93
N ARG A 192 -22.95 -19.46 2.64
CA ARG A 192 -21.95 -19.54 1.59
C ARG A 192 -21.67 -18.13 1.07
N LEU A 193 -20.39 -17.78 1.00
CA LEU A 193 -19.88 -16.55 0.43
C LEU A 193 -19.19 -16.84 -0.89
N TYR A 194 -19.27 -15.88 -1.79
CA TYR A 194 -18.55 -15.89 -3.06
C TYR A 194 -17.48 -14.82 -3.01
N ASN A 195 -16.23 -15.20 -3.22
CA ASN A 195 -15.12 -14.27 -3.38
C ASN A 195 -15.13 -13.76 -4.83
N ALA A 196 -15.50 -12.50 -5.01
CA ALA A 196 -15.63 -11.87 -6.32
C ALA A 196 -14.27 -11.65 -7.02
N THR A 197 -13.17 -11.57 -6.27
CA THR A 197 -11.83 -11.35 -6.81
C THR A 197 -11.23 -12.65 -7.35
N ARG A 198 -11.58 -13.80 -6.75
CA ARG A 198 -11.01 -15.12 -7.07
C ARG A 198 -11.95 -16.10 -7.75
N ASP A 199 -13.23 -15.77 -7.86
CA ASP A 199 -14.28 -16.65 -8.37
C ASP A 199 -14.41 -17.98 -7.60
N VAL A 200 -14.19 -17.95 -6.27
CA VAL A 200 -14.28 -19.12 -5.38
C VAL A 200 -15.42 -18.95 -4.38
N SER A 201 -16.19 -20.01 -4.16
CA SER A 201 -17.21 -20.05 -3.10
C SER A 201 -16.67 -20.69 -1.83
N GLU A 202 -16.83 -19.99 -0.70
CA GLU A 202 -16.38 -20.44 0.62
C GLU A 202 -17.55 -20.48 1.60
N LYS A 203 -17.43 -21.23 2.70
CA LYS A 203 -18.48 -21.36 3.71
C LYS A 203 -18.03 -20.72 5.02
N VAL A 204 -18.91 -19.94 5.62
CA VAL A 204 -18.73 -19.36 6.96
C VAL A 204 -18.89 -20.47 8.00
N VAL A 205 -17.83 -20.77 8.77
CA VAL A 205 -17.89 -21.76 9.84
C VAL A 205 -18.30 -21.13 11.16
N GLU A 206 -17.65 -20.02 11.52
CA GLU A 206 -17.91 -19.28 12.77
C GLU A 206 -17.73 -17.78 12.51
N LEU A 207 -18.58 -16.96 13.14
CA LEU A 207 -18.43 -15.50 13.18
C LEU A 207 -17.97 -15.11 14.57
N VAL A 208 -16.95 -14.25 14.64
CA VAL A 208 -16.29 -13.87 15.88
C VAL A 208 -16.13 -12.36 15.94
N GLU A 209 -16.72 -11.75 16.94
CA GLU A 209 -16.47 -10.36 17.31
C GLU A 209 -15.18 -10.32 18.15
N VAL A 210 -14.23 -9.49 17.74
CA VAL A 210 -12.93 -9.37 18.41
C VAL A 210 -12.94 -8.13 19.28
N THR A 211 -12.90 -8.33 20.60
CA THR A 211 -12.76 -7.25 21.58
C THR A 211 -11.28 -7.09 21.96
N ALA A 212 -10.96 -6.22 22.91
CA ALA A 212 -9.57 -5.93 23.31
C ALA A 212 -8.80 -7.20 23.73
N ASP A 213 -9.45 -8.08 24.51
CA ASP A 213 -8.81 -9.26 25.11
C ASP A 213 -9.51 -10.59 24.75
N GLU A 214 -10.70 -10.55 24.14
CA GLU A 214 -11.55 -11.74 23.97
C GLU A 214 -12.11 -11.90 22.55
N TYR A 215 -12.33 -13.16 22.17
CA TYR A 215 -12.98 -13.57 20.93
C TYR A 215 -14.40 -14.04 21.24
N ARG A 216 -15.40 -13.21 20.98
CA ARG A 216 -16.81 -13.52 21.27
C ARG A 216 -17.50 -14.10 20.03
N PRO A 217 -18.01 -15.34 20.07
CA PRO A 217 -18.76 -15.89 18.95
C PRO A 217 -20.12 -15.18 18.82
N VAL A 218 -20.48 -14.80 17.59
CA VAL A 218 -21.75 -14.16 17.24
C VAL A 218 -22.49 -14.98 16.18
N ARG A 219 -23.83 -14.88 16.14
CA ARG A 219 -24.67 -15.68 15.22
C ARG A 219 -24.94 -14.96 13.91
N GLU A 220 -25.03 -13.65 13.97
CA GLU A 220 -25.35 -12.77 12.86
C GLU A 220 -24.56 -11.47 12.97
N ALA A 221 -24.37 -10.81 11.84
CA ALA A 221 -23.76 -9.50 11.76
C ALA A 221 -24.42 -8.68 10.65
N VAL A 222 -24.45 -7.36 10.85
CA VAL A 222 -25.16 -6.42 9.99
C VAL A 222 -24.19 -5.49 9.26
N ALA A 223 -24.71 -4.83 8.22
CA ALA A 223 -23.98 -3.78 7.52
C ALA A 223 -23.53 -2.70 8.52
N GLY A 224 -22.24 -2.41 8.54
CA GLY A 224 -21.66 -1.51 9.53
C GLY A 224 -20.76 -2.20 10.56
N ASP A 225 -20.77 -3.53 10.65
CA ASP A 225 -19.96 -4.26 11.62
C ASP A 225 -18.54 -4.58 11.12
N VAL A 226 -17.62 -4.74 12.07
CA VAL A 226 -16.27 -5.30 11.86
C VAL A 226 -16.17 -6.57 12.67
N LEU A 227 -15.83 -7.69 12.03
CA LEU A 227 -15.73 -8.99 12.69
C LEU A 227 -14.73 -9.90 11.99
N ALA A 228 -14.39 -11.01 12.62
CA ALA A 228 -13.57 -12.07 12.05
C ALA A 228 -14.42 -13.27 11.64
N ILE A 229 -14.19 -13.78 10.44
CA ILE A 229 -14.77 -15.03 9.94
C ILE A 229 -13.72 -16.13 10.09
N ALA A 230 -14.08 -17.22 10.75
CA ALA A 230 -13.26 -18.42 10.78
C ALA A 230 -13.65 -19.39 9.66
N GLY A 231 -12.65 -20.04 9.07
CA GLY A 231 -12.84 -21.15 8.12
C GLY A 231 -12.75 -20.79 6.64
N LEU A 232 -12.45 -19.53 6.30
CA LEU A 232 -12.12 -19.14 4.92
C LEU A 232 -10.69 -19.62 4.60
N GLN A 233 -10.54 -20.40 3.54
CA GLN A 233 -9.27 -21.01 3.13
C GLN A 233 -8.55 -20.18 2.06
N HIS A 234 -9.31 -19.58 1.14
CA HIS A 234 -8.81 -18.94 -0.08
C HIS A 234 -8.88 -17.41 -0.08
N SER A 235 -9.56 -16.81 0.90
CA SER A 235 -9.65 -15.36 1.04
C SER A 235 -8.33 -14.74 1.52
N ILE A 236 -7.91 -13.64 0.90
CA ILE A 236 -6.76 -12.81 1.32
C ILE A 236 -7.19 -11.40 1.74
N THR A 237 -6.25 -10.67 2.31
CA THR A 237 -6.35 -9.22 2.50
C THR A 237 -6.60 -8.50 1.17
N GLY A 238 -7.71 -7.75 1.09
CA GLY A 238 -8.14 -6.99 -0.09
C GLY A 238 -9.31 -7.62 -0.84
N ASP A 239 -9.71 -8.86 -0.54
CA ASP A 239 -10.77 -9.54 -1.27
C ASP A 239 -12.18 -9.05 -0.94
N LEU A 240 -13.05 -9.06 -1.96
CA LEU A 240 -14.46 -8.74 -1.83
C LEU A 240 -15.29 -10.04 -1.71
N LEU A 241 -16.03 -10.18 -0.61
CA LEU A 241 -16.93 -11.28 -0.32
C LEU A 241 -18.38 -10.84 -0.52
N VAL A 242 -19.11 -11.60 -1.34
CA VAL A 242 -20.52 -11.33 -1.68
C VAL A 242 -21.39 -12.57 -1.48
N ALA A 243 -22.72 -12.42 -1.51
CA ALA A 243 -23.65 -13.55 -1.36
C ALA A 243 -23.61 -14.54 -2.54
N SER A 244 -23.45 -14.05 -3.78
CA SER A 244 -23.50 -14.88 -4.98
C SER A 244 -22.74 -14.24 -6.15
N ALA A 245 -22.44 -15.04 -7.17
CA ALA A 245 -21.78 -14.56 -8.40
C ALA A 245 -22.58 -13.46 -9.13
N SER A 246 -23.92 -13.48 -9.07
CA SER A 246 -24.76 -12.44 -9.66
C SER A 246 -24.64 -11.10 -8.93
N ALA A 247 -24.37 -11.11 -7.61
CA ALA A 247 -24.16 -9.91 -6.82
C ALA A 247 -22.76 -9.31 -7.00
N ALA A 248 -21.79 -10.10 -7.49
CA ALA A 248 -20.40 -9.67 -7.65
C ALA A 248 -20.27 -8.44 -8.58
N GLN A 249 -20.97 -8.42 -9.71
CA GLN A 249 -20.91 -7.31 -10.67
C GLN A 249 -21.43 -6.00 -10.08
N SER A 250 -22.50 -6.05 -9.28
CA SER A 250 -23.04 -4.88 -8.59
C SER A 250 -22.14 -4.42 -7.44
N ALA A 251 -21.55 -5.35 -6.69
CA ALA A 251 -20.68 -5.03 -5.56
C ALA A 251 -19.32 -4.48 -5.98
N LEU A 252 -18.79 -4.92 -7.12
CA LEU A 252 -17.54 -4.41 -7.72
C LEU A 252 -17.65 -2.94 -8.15
N GLN A 253 -18.84 -2.50 -8.61
CA GLN A 253 -19.09 -1.09 -8.95
C GLN A 253 -19.35 -0.22 -7.71
N GLY A 254 -19.74 -0.84 -6.58
CA GLY A 254 -20.01 -0.17 -5.33
C GLY A 254 -18.76 0.30 -4.56
N PRO A 255 -18.95 0.97 -3.41
CA PRO A 255 -17.85 1.49 -2.59
C PRO A 255 -16.93 0.39 -2.06
N ALA A 256 -17.45 -0.82 -1.85
CA ALA A 256 -16.66 -1.97 -1.42
C ALA A 256 -15.71 -2.45 -2.53
N GLY A 257 -16.16 -2.52 -3.78
CA GLY A 257 -15.34 -2.90 -4.93
C GLY A 257 -14.24 -1.90 -5.26
N GLN A 258 -14.54 -0.60 -5.18
CA GLN A 258 -13.52 0.46 -5.36
C GLN A 258 -12.41 0.37 -4.30
N ARG A 259 -12.75 0.00 -3.06
CA ARG A 259 -11.79 -0.19 -1.96
C ARG A 259 -11.04 -1.53 -2.04
N ALA A 260 -11.68 -2.57 -2.60
CA ALA A 260 -11.04 -3.87 -2.86
C ALA A 260 -9.93 -3.76 -3.91
N ALA A 261 -10.02 -2.78 -4.83
CA ALA A 261 -9.00 -2.49 -5.84
C ALA A 261 -7.72 -1.80 -5.29
N MET A 262 -7.35 -2.05 -4.03
CA MET A 262 -6.11 -1.51 -3.46
C MET A 262 -4.91 -2.07 -4.22
N LYS A 263 -4.12 -1.18 -4.82
CA LYS A 263 -2.92 -1.56 -5.59
C LYS A 263 -1.84 -2.05 -4.64
N VAL A 264 -1.61 -3.35 -4.62
CA VAL A 264 -0.52 -3.96 -3.85
C VAL A 264 0.80 -3.64 -4.56
N PRO A 265 1.80 -3.08 -3.86
CA PRO A 265 3.11 -2.81 -4.46
C PRO A 265 3.81 -4.10 -4.89
N GLU A 266 4.55 -4.04 -5.99
CA GLU A 266 5.37 -5.16 -6.45
C GLU A 266 6.60 -5.35 -5.54
N PRO A 267 7.05 -6.60 -5.32
CA PRO A 267 8.26 -6.87 -4.54
C PRO A 267 9.50 -6.35 -5.27
N VAL A 268 10.38 -5.68 -4.53
CA VAL A 268 11.61 -5.07 -5.05
C VAL A 268 12.89 -5.83 -4.67
N VAL A 269 12.81 -6.66 -3.63
CA VAL A 269 13.90 -7.55 -3.20
C VAL A 269 13.43 -8.99 -3.32
N LEU A 270 14.28 -9.84 -3.87
CA LEU A 270 14.11 -11.29 -4.01
C LEU A 270 15.17 -12.00 -3.17
N CYS A 271 14.81 -13.13 -2.59
CA CYS A 271 15.76 -13.99 -1.87
C CYS A 271 15.36 -15.46 -2.05
N ASN A 272 16.34 -16.34 -2.08
CA ASN A 272 16.05 -17.76 -2.02
C ASN A 272 15.66 -18.12 -0.59
N ILE A 273 14.67 -19.01 -0.43
CA ILE A 273 14.29 -19.54 0.87
C ILE A 273 14.35 -21.06 0.84
N GLU A 274 15.05 -21.63 1.81
CA GLU A 274 15.26 -23.07 1.89
C GLU A 274 14.92 -23.59 3.29
N ALA A 275 14.35 -24.79 3.34
CA ALA A 275 14.14 -25.48 4.61
C ALA A 275 15.49 -26.02 5.12
N PRO A 276 15.70 -26.07 6.44
CA PRO A 276 16.94 -26.60 7.01
C PRO A 276 17.11 -28.10 6.76
N SER A 277 16.02 -28.81 6.46
CA SER A 277 16.04 -30.20 6.04
C SER A 277 14.82 -30.54 5.17
N MET A 278 14.95 -31.55 4.30
CA MET A 278 13.85 -32.04 3.46
C MET A 278 12.61 -32.49 4.26
N ARG A 279 12.79 -32.92 5.52
CA ARG A 279 11.68 -33.32 6.41
C ARG A 279 10.77 -32.14 6.77
N LEU A 280 11.34 -30.94 6.85
CA LEU A 280 10.63 -29.71 7.23
C LEU A 280 10.13 -28.92 6.02
N GLN A 281 10.36 -29.40 4.79
CA GLN A 281 9.91 -28.72 3.57
C GLN A 281 8.39 -28.52 3.55
N ASN A 282 7.62 -29.58 3.83
CA ASN A 282 6.15 -29.48 3.89
C ASN A 282 5.66 -28.49 4.95
N ALA A 283 6.38 -28.36 6.07
CA ALA A 283 6.05 -27.41 7.11
C ALA A 283 6.38 -25.97 6.69
N LEU A 284 7.49 -25.76 5.98
CA LEU A 284 7.86 -24.49 5.38
C LEU A 284 6.84 -24.05 4.32
N ASP A 285 6.44 -24.95 3.43
CA ASP A 285 5.46 -24.66 2.37
C ASP A 285 4.10 -24.26 2.98
N ALA A 286 3.68 -24.96 4.04
CA ALA A 286 2.47 -24.61 4.78
C ALA A 286 2.58 -23.24 5.48
N ALA A 287 3.74 -22.95 6.09
CA ALA A 287 4.00 -21.66 6.73
C ALA A 287 4.01 -20.51 5.71
N LEU A 288 4.68 -20.69 4.57
CA LEU A 288 4.71 -19.71 3.49
C LEU A 288 3.33 -19.47 2.90
N ALA A 289 2.52 -20.51 2.71
CA ALA A 289 1.13 -20.37 2.28
C ALA A 289 0.27 -19.58 3.30
N CYS A 290 0.59 -19.64 4.59
CA CYS A 290 -0.01 -18.74 5.58
C CYS A 290 0.49 -17.31 5.42
N MET A 291 1.80 -17.08 5.37
CA MET A 291 2.39 -15.73 5.25
C MET A 291 1.91 -14.98 4.01
N LEU A 292 1.85 -15.64 2.84
CA LEU A 292 1.36 -15.06 1.58
C LEU A 292 -0.12 -14.67 1.63
N ARG A 293 -0.92 -15.31 2.48
CA ARG A 293 -2.34 -14.96 2.64
C ARG A 293 -2.53 -13.73 3.53
N GLU A 294 -1.65 -13.58 4.52
CA GLU A 294 -1.68 -12.44 5.44
C GLU A 294 -1.14 -11.17 4.78
N ASP A 295 -0.01 -11.29 4.07
CA ASP A 295 0.64 -10.18 3.37
C ASP A 295 0.64 -10.38 1.84
N PRO A 296 -0.21 -9.64 1.10
CA PRO A 296 -0.27 -9.74 -0.35
C PRO A 296 0.96 -9.14 -1.05
N ALA A 297 1.80 -8.36 -0.37
CA ALA A 297 3.04 -7.82 -0.94
C ALA A 297 4.16 -8.86 -1.00
N LEU A 298 4.04 -9.96 -0.23
CA LEU A 298 4.91 -11.12 -0.39
C LEU A 298 4.53 -11.90 -1.66
N ARG A 299 5.54 -12.31 -2.42
CA ARG A 299 5.38 -13.15 -3.61
C ARG A 299 6.31 -14.34 -3.52
N LEU A 300 5.80 -15.50 -3.87
CA LEU A 300 6.58 -16.72 -3.92
C LEU A 300 6.61 -17.21 -5.36
N SER A 301 7.81 -17.42 -5.88
CA SER A 301 8.04 -17.97 -7.22
C SER A 301 8.88 -19.22 -7.09
N HIS A 302 8.65 -20.19 -7.97
CA HIS A 302 9.50 -21.36 -8.10
C HIS A 302 10.36 -21.18 -9.34
N CYS A 303 11.68 -21.32 -9.19
CA CYS A 303 12.56 -21.34 -10.35
C CYS A 303 12.53 -22.74 -10.98
N PRO A 304 12.08 -22.91 -12.24
CA PRO A 304 12.03 -24.22 -12.88
C PRO A 304 13.41 -24.82 -13.14
N ASP A 305 14.44 -23.99 -13.32
CA ASP A 305 15.79 -24.43 -13.63
C ASP A 305 16.54 -24.96 -12.41
N THR A 306 16.38 -24.31 -11.25
CA THR A 306 17.06 -24.70 -10.00
C THR A 306 16.18 -25.49 -9.05
N GLY A 307 14.86 -25.47 -9.25
CA GLY A 307 13.87 -26.03 -8.32
C GLY A 307 13.77 -25.27 -6.99
N GLN A 308 14.47 -24.14 -6.84
CA GLN A 308 14.49 -23.37 -5.60
C GLN A 308 13.27 -22.45 -5.47
N MET A 309 12.91 -22.17 -4.22
CA MET A 309 11.88 -21.20 -3.85
C MET A 309 12.48 -19.80 -3.78
N VAL A 310 11.89 -18.85 -4.50
CA VAL A 310 12.28 -17.43 -4.47
C VAL A 310 11.16 -16.64 -3.80
N LEU A 311 11.47 -16.07 -2.64
CA LEU A 311 10.60 -15.19 -1.88
C LEU A 311 10.91 -13.72 -2.20
N GLY A 312 9.90 -12.99 -2.66
CA GLY A 312 9.96 -11.56 -2.95
C GLY A 312 9.24 -10.74 -1.88
N GLY A 313 9.82 -9.59 -1.54
CA GLY A 313 9.26 -8.63 -0.60
C GLY A 313 9.66 -7.18 -0.90
N LEU A 314 9.18 -6.26 -0.06
CA LEU A 314 9.39 -4.81 -0.23
C LEU A 314 10.77 -4.32 0.24
N GLY A 315 11.52 -5.17 0.94
CA GLY A 315 12.84 -4.83 1.45
C GLY A 315 13.41 -5.93 2.35
N ARG A 316 14.68 -5.78 2.71
CA ARG A 316 15.40 -6.73 3.58
C ARG A 316 14.70 -6.99 4.91
N LEU A 317 14.36 -5.92 5.64
CA LEU A 317 13.69 -6.04 6.94
C LEU A 317 12.36 -6.79 6.85
N HIS A 318 11.61 -6.60 5.75
CA HIS A 318 10.36 -7.32 5.53
C HIS A 318 10.61 -8.84 5.41
N LEU A 319 11.63 -9.25 4.66
CA LEU A 319 11.98 -10.67 4.52
C LEU A 319 12.53 -11.27 5.83
N GLU A 320 13.34 -10.50 6.58
CA GLU A 320 13.87 -10.93 7.89
C GLU A 320 12.76 -11.12 8.92
N VAL A 321 11.81 -10.17 9.01
CA VAL A 321 10.63 -10.30 9.86
C VAL A 321 9.79 -11.50 9.43
N THR A 322 9.62 -11.73 8.13
CA THR A 322 8.89 -12.90 7.62
C THR A 322 9.55 -14.21 8.06
N ARG A 323 10.88 -14.32 7.96
CA ARG A 323 11.64 -15.47 8.46
C ARG A 323 11.48 -15.66 9.97
N ASP A 324 11.64 -14.60 10.75
CA ASP A 324 11.51 -14.65 12.21
C ASP A 324 10.07 -15.03 12.63
N ARG A 325 9.06 -14.58 11.90
CA ARG A 325 7.67 -15.03 12.08
C ARG A 325 7.49 -16.52 11.78
N ILE A 326 8.05 -17.02 10.68
CA ILE A 326 8.01 -18.46 10.36
C ILE A 326 8.67 -19.27 11.49
N LEU A 327 9.78 -18.79 12.05
CA LEU A 327 10.44 -19.43 13.18
C LEU A 327 9.56 -19.41 14.45
N ARG A 328 9.01 -18.26 14.84
CA ARG A 328 8.23 -18.10 16.09
C ARG A 328 6.85 -18.77 16.03
N GLU A 329 6.18 -18.66 14.89
CA GLU A 329 4.79 -19.11 14.73
C GLU A 329 4.73 -20.58 14.33
N HIS A 330 5.60 -21.02 13.41
CA HIS A 330 5.59 -22.35 12.81
C HIS A 330 6.78 -23.25 13.24
N ASN A 331 7.73 -22.76 14.05
CA ASN A 331 8.90 -23.52 14.51
C ASN A 331 9.78 -24.04 13.36
N VAL A 332 9.87 -23.32 12.25
CA VAL A 332 10.72 -23.67 11.11
C VAL A 332 11.81 -22.61 10.95
N ASP A 333 13.07 -22.98 11.15
CA ASP A 333 14.21 -22.10 10.89
C ASP A 333 14.61 -22.16 9.42
N ALA A 334 13.94 -21.35 8.59
CA ALA A 334 14.26 -21.26 7.17
C ALA A 334 15.55 -20.44 6.95
N SER A 335 16.42 -20.91 6.06
CA SER A 335 17.60 -20.15 5.63
C SER A 335 17.23 -19.23 4.47
N LEU A 336 17.62 -17.96 4.58
CA LEU A 336 17.53 -16.99 3.49
C LEU A 336 18.86 -16.95 2.73
N GLY A 337 18.79 -17.04 1.40
CA GLY A 337 19.93 -16.85 0.51
C GLY A 337 20.34 -15.39 0.37
N THR A 338 21.22 -15.11 -0.59
CA THR A 338 21.64 -13.75 -0.90
C THR A 338 20.47 -12.94 -1.44
N LEU A 339 20.37 -11.68 -0.99
CA LEU A 339 19.37 -10.75 -1.47
C LEU A 339 19.72 -10.31 -2.89
N GLN A 340 18.73 -10.40 -3.78
CA GLN A 340 18.83 -9.96 -5.16
C GLN A 340 17.83 -8.83 -5.41
N VAL A 341 18.25 -7.85 -6.22
CA VAL A 341 17.38 -6.76 -6.65
C VAL A 341 16.49 -7.26 -7.79
N ALA A 342 15.20 -6.93 -7.74
CA ALA A 342 14.27 -7.25 -8.81
C ALA A 342 14.46 -6.28 -10.00
N TYR A 343 15.46 -6.55 -10.85
CA TYR A 343 15.67 -5.82 -12.09
C TYR A 343 14.54 -6.10 -13.10
N ARG A 344 14.32 -5.15 -14.00
CA ARG A 344 13.40 -5.28 -15.14
C ARG A 344 14.16 -5.01 -16.44
N GLU A 345 13.58 -5.37 -17.57
CA GLU A 345 14.11 -5.01 -18.89
C GLU A 345 13.11 -4.07 -19.59
N ALA A 346 13.57 -3.17 -20.43
CA ALA A 346 12.68 -2.32 -21.24
C ALA A 346 13.26 -2.10 -22.65
N PRO A 347 12.42 -2.16 -23.70
CA PRO A 347 12.84 -1.79 -25.04
C PRO A 347 13.05 -0.26 -25.11
N THR A 348 14.10 0.18 -25.79
CA THR A 348 14.39 1.63 -25.93
C THR A 348 14.10 2.19 -27.33
N ASP A 349 14.08 1.34 -28.36
CA ASP A 349 13.94 1.77 -29.75
C ASP A 349 12.45 1.99 -30.14
N PRO A 350 12.00 3.23 -30.39
CA PRO A 350 10.64 3.50 -30.85
C PRO A 350 10.39 3.05 -32.31
N ALA A 351 11.45 2.87 -33.11
CA ALA A 351 11.38 2.46 -34.50
C ALA A 351 11.79 0.98 -34.69
N ALA A 352 11.49 0.14 -33.70
CA ALA A 352 11.80 -1.28 -33.74
C ALA A 352 11.27 -1.94 -35.02
N ARG A 353 12.09 -2.82 -35.61
CA ARG A 353 11.74 -3.56 -36.83
C ARG A 353 10.60 -4.55 -36.53
N SER A 354 9.70 -4.71 -37.50
CA SER A 354 8.76 -5.83 -37.45
C SER A 354 9.52 -7.14 -37.69
N VAL A 355 9.18 -8.17 -36.92
CA VAL A 355 9.73 -9.52 -37.09
C VAL A 355 8.62 -10.43 -37.53
N ARG A 356 8.84 -11.12 -38.65
CA ARG A 356 7.95 -12.17 -39.18
C ARG A 356 8.45 -13.53 -38.74
N HIS A 357 7.63 -14.24 -37.99
CA HIS A 357 7.90 -15.58 -37.50
C HIS A 357 6.93 -16.59 -38.12
N VAL A 358 7.47 -17.68 -38.68
CA VAL A 358 6.69 -18.78 -39.24
C VAL A 358 6.96 -20.04 -38.44
N LEU A 359 5.91 -20.54 -37.78
CA LEU A 359 5.94 -21.78 -37.03
C LEU A 359 5.23 -22.87 -37.85
N ASP A 360 6.02 -23.80 -38.38
CA ASP A 360 5.54 -24.95 -39.16
C ASP A 360 5.96 -26.25 -38.45
N ARG A 361 5.01 -26.92 -37.82
CA ARG A 361 5.26 -28.15 -37.03
C ARG A 361 4.10 -29.12 -37.13
N THR A 362 4.41 -30.41 -37.27
CA THR A 362 3.42 -31.48 -37.15
C THR A 362 3.41 -31.99 -35.71
N ALA A 363 2.29 -31.82 -35.01
CA ALA A 363 2.13 -32.28 -33.63
C ALA A 363 0.77 -32.99 -33.48
N GLY A 364 0.76 -34.19 -32.91
CA GLY A 364 -0.45 -34.99 -32.73
C GLY A 364 -1.09 -35.48 -34.03
N GLY A 365 -0.32 -35.63 -35.12
CA GLY A 365 -0.82 -36.07 -36.43
C GLY A 365 -1.47 -34.97 -37.29
N THR A 366 -1.65 -33.76 -36.74
CA THR A 366 -2.12 -32.58 -37.47
C THR A 366 -0.97 -31.63 -37.80
N HIS A 367 -1.01 -31.08 -39.00
CA HIS A 367 -0.04 -30.10 -39.48
C HIS A 367 -0.42 -28.69 -39.01
N HIS A 368 0.39 -28.08 -38.15
CA HIS A 368 0.16 -26.73 -37.62
C HIS A 368 1.05 -25.74 -38.35
N LYS A 369 0.45 -24.72 -38.95
CA LYS A 369 1.17 -23.63 -39.60
C LYS A 369 0.63 -22.29 -39.10
N VAL A 370 1.49 -21.51 -38.45
CA VAL A 370 1.17 -20.17 -37.96
C VAL A 370 2.22 -19.20 -38.47
N GLU A 371 1.76 -18.09 -39.02
CA GLU A 371 2.61 -16.99 -39.41
C GLU A 371 2.15 -15.72 -38.70
N VAL A 372 3.08 -15.07 -38.01
CA VAL A 372 2.80 -13.86 -37.23
C VAL A 372 3.89 -12.84 -37.50
N GLU A 373 3.49 -11.59 -37.65
CA GLU A 373 4.38 -10.44 -37.69
C GLU A 373 4.01 -9.47 -36.58
N MET A 374 4.95 -9.25 -35.67
CA MET A 374 4.78 -8.34 -34.53
C MET A 374 5.91 -7.33 -34.46
N ARG A 375 5.66 -6.24 -33.75
CA ARG A 375 6.64 -5.23 -33.36
C ARG A 375 6.51 -4.96 -31.87
N VAL A 376 7.64 -4.73 -31.20
CA VAL A 376 7.66 -4.31 -29.78
C VAL A 376 8.08 -2.85 -29.75
N VAL A 377 7.24 -2.00 -29.14
CA VAL A 377 7.48 -0.55 -29.01
C VAL A 377 7.60 -0.17 -27.53
N PRO A 378 8.42 0.83 -27.17
CA PRO A 378 8.43 1.38 -25.82
C PRO A 378 7.08 2.01 -25.48
N SER A 379 6.60 1.79 -24.26
CA SER A 379 5.36 2.35 -23.75
C SER A 379 5.49 2.72 -22.28
N ASN A 380 4.97 3.86 -21.85
CA ASN A 380 5.04 4.29 -20.43
C ASN A 380 4.05 3.54 -19.52
N THR A 381 3.33 2.56 -20.04
CA THR A 381 2.34 1.77 -19.29
C THR A 381 2.75 0.30 -19.28
N GLN A 382 2.44 -0.40 -18.19
CA GLN A 382 2.53 -1.86 -18.15
C GLN A 382 1.71 -2.46 -19.30
N PHE A 383 2.19 -3.57 -19.88
CA PHE A 383 1.50 -4.24 -20.97
C PHE A 383 0.14 -4.75 -20.48
N GLN A 384 -0.94 -4.09 -20.93
CA GLN A 384 -2.32 -4.46 -20.59
C GLN A 384 -2.99 -5.20 -21.73
N GLU A 385 -2.82 -4.71 -22.96
CA GLU A 385 -3.44 -5.28 -24.15
C GLU A 385 -2.51 -5.20 -25.36
N LEU A 386 -2.67 -6.16 -26.26
CA LEU A 386 -1.99 -6.19 -27.55
C LEU A 386 -2.64 -5.18 -28.50
N LYS A 387 -1.86 -4.23 -28.99
CA LYS A 387 -2.34 -3.19 -29.93
C LYS A 387 -2.39 -3.79 -31.33
N VAL A 388 -3.60 -4.04 -31.81
CA VAL A 388 -3.81 -4.53 -33.18
C VAL A 388 -3.86 -3.32 -34.13
N ILE A 389 -2.85 -3.15 -34.97
CA ILE A 389 -2.84 -2.08 -35.98
C ILE A 389 -3.51 -2.62 -37.24
N VAL A 390 -4.78 -2.27 -37.41
CA VAL A 390 -5.55 -2.62 -38.60
C VAL A 390 -5.19 -1.65 -39.72
N THR A 391 -4.55 -2.16 -40.78
CA THR A 391 -4.39 -1.45 -42.07
C THR A 391 -5.18 -2.19 -43.14
N ASP A 392 -5.49 -1.52 -44.26
CA ASP A 392 -6.26 -2.09 -45.37
C ASP A 392 -5.60 -3.33 -46.01
N GLU A 393 -4.29 -3.46 -45.84
CA GLU A 393 -3.50 -4.61 -46.32
C GLU A 393 -3.54 -5.80 -45.35
N ASN A 394 -3.86 -5.59 -44.07
CA ASN A 394 -3.75 -6.60 -43.03
C ASN A 394 -5.05 -7.42 -42.86
N ASN A 395 -4.97 -8.75 -42.93
CA ASN A 395 -6.11 -9.68 -42.71
C ASN A 395 -6.62 -9.72 -41.24
N LEU A 396 -6.31 -8.71 -40.42
CA LEU A 396 -6.59 -8.67 -38.98
C LEU A 396 -8.08 -8.53 -38.66
N GLY A 397 -8.90 -8.01 -39.58
CA GLY A 397 -10.36 -7.96 -39.43
C GLY A 397 -11.06 -9.33 -39.40
N LYS A 398 -10.36 -10.41 -39.81
CA LYS A 398 -10.87 -11.79 -39.79
C LYS A 398 -10.38 -12.62 -38.59
N LEU A 399 -9.62 -12.02 -37.66
CA LEU A 399 -9.06 -12.73 -36.51
C LEU A 399 -10.17 -13.07 -35.50
N TRP A 400 -10.35 -14.35 -35.18
CA TRP A 400 -11.28 -14.75 -34.12
C TRP A 400 -10.81 -14.28 -32.74
N SER A 401 -11.75 -13.95 -31.86
CA SER A 401 -11.47 -13.48 -30.49
C SER A 401 -10.63 -14.47 -29.67
N GLN A 402 -10.80 -15.78 -29.90
CA GLN A 402 -10.00 -16.82 -29.26
C GLN A 402 -8.53 -16.79 -29.70
N HIS A 403 -8.26 -16.55 -30.98
CA HIS A 403 -6.88 -16.39 -31.48
C HIS A 403 -6.24 -15.11 -30.96
N ARG A 404 -7.01 -14.02 -30.85
CA ARG A 404 -6.53 -12.78 -30.22
C ARG A 404 -6.06 -13.02 -28.79
N ARG A 405 -6.88 -13.65 -27.95
CA ARG A 405 -6.53 -14.00 -26.56
C ARG A 405 -5.31 -14.92 -26.49
N ALA A 406 -5.17 -15.86 -27.44
CA ALA A 406 -4.01 -16.75 -27.51
C ALA A 406 -2.72 -16.01 -27.87
N LEU A 407 -2.77 -15.04 -28.80
CA LEU A 407 -1.65 -14.16 -29.14
C LEU A 407 -1.29 -13.24 -27.96
N GLU A 408 -2.28 -12.65 -27.30
CA GLU A 408 -2.11 -11.82 -26.09
C GLU A 408 -1.43 -12.60 -24.96
N SER A 409 -1.91 -13.83 -24.69
CA SER A 409 -1.29 -14.74 -23.71
C SER A 409 0.15 -15.10 -24.10
N GLY A 410 0.43 -15.31 -25.39
CA GLY A 410 1.78 -15.61 -25.88
C GLY A 410 2.74 -14.42 -25.75
N ALA A 411 2.26 -13.22 -26.05
CA ALA A 411 3.00 -11.98 -25.86
C ALA A 411 3.32 -11.74 -24.37
N SER A 412 2.32 -11.90 -23.49
CA SER A 412 2.51 -11.77 -22.03
C SER A 412 3.53 -12.78 -21.48
N LEU A 413 3.49 -14.03 -21.96
CA LEU A 413 4.47 -15.05 -21.58
C LEU A 413 5.89 -14.66 -22.02
N ALA A 414 6.07 -14.18 -23.25
CA ALA A 414 7.38 -13.75 -23.73
C ALA A 414 7.92 -12.54 -22.97
N LEU A 415 7.06 -11.58 -22.59
CA LEU A 415 7.47 -10.43 -21.78
C LEU A 415 7.87 -10.82 -20.36
N THR A 416 7.55 -12.03 -19.89
CA THR A 416 8.02 -12.51 -18.57
C THR A 416 9.52 -12.81 -18.56
N HIS A 417 10.11 -13.11 -19.72
CA HIS A 417 11.52 -13.48 -19.86
C HIS A 417 12.22 -12.59 -20.91
N GLY A 418 12.93 -11.58 -20.45
CA GLY A 418 13.71 -10.68 -21.29
C GLY A 418 15.00 -11.31 -21.87
N PRO A 419 15.53 -10.76 -22.97
CA PRO A 419 16.69 -11.31 -23.68
C PRO A 419 18.02 -11.20 -22.91
N LEU A 420 18.19 -10.30 -21.95
CA LEU A 420 19.49 -10.12 -21.28
C LEU A 420 19.78 -11.25 -20.28
N ARG A 421 18.92 -11.41 -19.27
CA ARG A 421 19.06 -12.43 -18.22
C ARG A 421 17.73 -13.08 -17.84
N GLY A 422 16.70 -12.94 -18.69
CA GLY A 422 15.38 -13.46 -18.41
C GLY A 422 14.60 -12.61 -17.39
N PHE A 423 14.97 -11.34 -17.17
CA PHE A 423 14.20 -10.47 -16.30
C PHE A 423 12.89 -10.06 -16.97
N PRO A 424 11.82 -9.82 -16.21
CA PRO A 424 10.55 -9.42 -16.81
C PRO A 424 10.66 -8.06 -17.51
N VAL A 425 10.12 -8.01 -18.72
CA VAL A 425 10.11 -6.83 -19.58
C VAL A 425 8.94 -5.94 -19.17
N THR A 426 9.24 -4.68 -18.89
CA THR A 426 8.30 -3.62 -18.54
C THR A 426 8.38 -2.51 -19.58
N ASN A 427 7.42 -1.59 -19.55
CA ASN A 427 7.35 -0.46 -20.47
C ASN A 427 7.40 -0.86 -21.96
N ALA A 428 6.75 -1.99 -22.30
CA ALA A 428 6.69 -2.54 -23.65
C ALA A 428 5.23 -2.64 -24.12
N GLY A 429 4.96 -2.10 -25.30
CA GLY A 429 3.76 -2.35 -26.08
C GLY A 429 4.05 -3.36 -27.18
N VAL A 430 3.16 -4.32 -27.38
CA VAL A 430 3.25 -5.26 -28.51
C VAL A 430 2.21 -4.89 -29.54
N GLU A 431 2.68 -4.65 -30.75
CA GLU A 431 1.86 -4.31 -31.91
C GLU A 431 1.80 -5.49 -32.88
N LEU A 432 0.59 -5.90 -33.23
CA LEU A 432 0.36 -6.95 -34.22
C LEU A 432 0.09 -6.33 -35.58
N LEU A 433 0.92 -6.72 -36.56
CA LEU A 433 0.85 -6.23 -37.94
C LEU A 433 0.25 -7.30 -38.84
N TRP A 434 0.70 -8.55 -38.76
CA TRP A 434 0.19 -9.62 -39.60
C TRP A 434 -0.06 -10.90 -38.81
N CYS A 435 -1.13 -11.63 -39.17
CA CYS A 435 -1.38 -12.95 -38.61
C CYS A 435 -2.10 -13.83 -39.64
N GLN A 436 -1.58 -15.03 -39.86
CA GLN A 436 -2.21 -16.07 -40.65
C GLN A 436 -2.13 -17.41 -39.90
N VAL A 437 -3.29 -18.03 -39.69
CA VAL A 437 -3.42 -19.31 -38.98
C VAL A 437 -3.92 -20.38 -39.96
N GLY A 438 -3.18 -21.50 -40.04
CA GLY A 438 -3.54 -22.65 -40.86
C GLY A 438 -4.74 -23.42 -40.30
N ARG A 439 -5.45 -24.15 -41.17
CA ARG A 439 -6.62 -24.96 -40.77
C ARG A 439 -6.21 -26.09 -39.83
N GLY A 440 -6.97 -26.28 -38.75
CA GLY A 440 -6.71 -27.33 -37.76
C GLY A 440 -5.63 -26.98 -36.73
N THR A 441 -5.14 -25.74 -36.72
CA THR A 441 -4.10 -25.31 -35.78
C THR A 441 -4.66 -25.14 -34.36
N SER A 442 -3.97 -25.67 -33.36
CA SER A 442 -4.37 -25.52 -31.96
C SER A 442 -4.00 -24.14 -31.39
N LEU A 443 -4.76 -23.66 -30.40
CA LEU A 443 -4.52 -22.37 -29.75
C LEU A 443 -3.14 -22.31 -29.06
N ALA A 444 -2.66 -23.43 -28.51
CA ALA A 444 -1.34 -23.52 -27.88
C ALA A 444 -0.21 -23.23 -28.88
N MET A 445 -0.35 -23.68 -30.14
CA MET A 445 0.65 -23.41 -31.18
C MET A 445 0.65 -21.94 -31.61
N VAL A 446 -0.52 -21.29 -31.59
CA VAL A 446 -0.64 -19.83 -31.83
C VAL A 446 0.03 -19.03 -30.71
N THR A 447 -0.21 -19.42 -29.45
CA THR A 447 0.46 -18.82 -28.27
C THR A 447 1.98 -19.00 -28.34
N ALA A 448 2.46 -20.17 -28.71
CA ALA A 448 3.89 -20.45 -28.87
C ALA A 448 4.54 -19.62 -29.99
N ALA A 449 3.87 -19.51 -31.15
CA ALA A 449 4.35 -18.70 -32.27
C ALA A 449 4.43 -17.21 -31.91
N ALA A 450 3.43 -16.68 -31.19
CA ALA A 450 3.45 -15.31 -30.67
C ALA A 450 4.60 -15.09 -29.69
N SER A 451 4.78 -16.01 -28.73
CA SER A 451 5.85 -15.92 -27.74
C SER A 451 7.24 -15.89 -28.39
N GLN A 452 7.48 -16.76 -29.37
CA GLN A 452 8.75 -16.79 -30.11
C GLN A 452 8.95 -15.54 -30.97
N CYS A 453 7.88 -15.04 -31.61
CA CYS A 453 7.93 -13.80 -32.38
C CYS A 453 8.33 -12.61 -31.49
N VAL A 454 7.68 -12.46 -30.33
CA VAL A 454 7.99 -11.38 -29.37
C VAL A 454 9.42 -11.52 -28.82
N ALA A 455 9.86 -12.74 -28.49
CA ALA A 455 11.24 -12.96 -28.05
C ALA A 455 12.27 -12.54 -29.12
N GLN A 456 12.00 -12.84 -30.40
CA GLN A 456 12.85 -12.37 -31.52
C GLN A 456 12.78 -10.84 -31.68
N CYS A 457 11.60 -10.24 -31.54
CA CYS A 457 11.45 -8.78 -31.53
C CYS A 457 12.29 -8.15 -30.41
N LEU A 458 12.25 -8.71 -29.20
CA LEU A 458 12.99 -8.21 -28.04
C LEU A 458 14.50 -8.25 -28.26
N VAL A 459 15.04 -9.29 -28.90
CA VAL A 459 16.46 -9.35 -29.25
C VAL A 459 16.83 -8.27 -30.28
N SER A 460 15.91 -7.94 -31.19
CA SER A 460 16.13 -6.93 -32.23
C SER A 460 15.93 -5.49 -31.74
N SER A 461 15.04 -5.28 -30.76
CA SER A 461 14.82 -3.99 -30.11
C SER A 461 15.87 -3.85 -29.01
N ALA A 462 16.81 -2.92 -29.13
CA ALA A 462 17.85 -2.74 -28.10
C ALA A 462 17.22 -2.59 -26.69
N THR A 463 17.29 -3.65 -25.88
CA THR A 463 16.74 -3.70 -24.52
C THR A 463 17.76 -3.22 -23.51
N VAL A 464 17.32 -2.41 -22.56
CA VAL A 464 18.14 -1.90 -21.46
C VAL A 464 17.65 -2.49 -20.13
N LEU A 465 18.58 -2.70 -19.21
CA LEU A 465 18.28 -3.13 -17.85
C LEU A 465 17.77 -1.94 -17.04
N MET A 466 16.68 -2.14 -16.33
CA MET A 466 16.01 -1.15 -15.50
C MET A 466 16.22 -1.54 -14.03
N GLU A 467 16.65 -0.58 -13.22
CA GLU A 467 16.78 -0.75 -11.77
C GLU A 467 15.68 -0.01 -11.00
N PRO A 468 15.24 -0.57 -9.85
CA PRO A 468 14.27 0.11 -8.99
C PRO A 468 14.93 1.28 -8.25
N ILE A 469 14.34 2.46 -8.41
CA ILE A 469 14.73 3.69 -7.72
C ILE A 469 13.81 3.90 -6.52
N MET A 470 14.41 4.12 -5.36
CA MET A 470 13.71 4.37 -4.11
C MET A 470 13.64 5.87 -3.85
N ALA A 471 12.44 6.39 -3.57
CA ALA A 471 12.27 7.68 -2.91
C ALA A 471 12.65 7.52 -1.44
N VAL A 472 13.77 8.11 -1.07
CA VAL A 472 14.35 8.09 0.27
C VAL A 472 14.13 9.44 0.91
N GLN A 473 13.55 9.44 2.11
CA GLN A 473 13.47 10.60 2.97
C GLN A 473 14.26 10.34 4.26
N VAL A 474 15.21 11.23 4.55
CA VAL A 474 16.04 11.16 5.76
C VAL A 474 15.85 12.42 6.58
N SER A 475 15.40 12.29 7.83
CA SER A 475 15.42 13.38 8.79
C SER A 475 16.65 13.26 9.70
N ILE A 476 17.50 14.27 9.73
CA ILE A 476 18.78 14.27 10.45
C ILE A 476 19.06 15.64 11.10
N PRO A 477 19.75 15.72 12.25
CA PRO A 477 20.19 17.02 12.78
C PRO A 477 21.15 17.73 11.81
N GLU A 478 21.11 19.05 11.77
CA GLU A 478 21.95 19.86 10.86
C GLU A 478 23.45 19.57 10.99
N SER A 479 23.92 19.24 12.20
CA SER A 479 25.33 18.92 12.49
C SER A 479 25.90 17.76 11.66
N TYR A 480 25.04 16.85 11.19
CA TYR A 480 25.45 15.65 10.44
C TYR A 480 25.07 15.68 8.96
N LEU A 481 24.42 16.76 8.49
CA LEU A 481 23.92 16.88 7.12
C LEU A 481 25.01 16.66 6.08
N GLY A 482 26.18 17.28 6.25
CA GLY A 482 27.28 17.16 5.28
C GLY A 482 27.78 15.72 5.09
N ARG A 483 27.77 14.90 6.16
CA ARG A 483 28.18 13.49 6.07
C ARG A 483 27.15 12.66 5.30
N LEU A 484 25.87 12.92 5.55
CA LEU A 484 24.76 12.27 4.85
C LEU A 484 24.77 12.59 3.35
N LEU A 485 24.94 13.87 2.98
CA LEU A 485 24.99 14.28 1.57
C LEU A 485 26.17 13.66 0.82
N SER A 486 27.31 13.53 1.49
CA SER A 486 28.49 12.85 0.92
C SER A 486 28.20 11.37 0.63
N ASP A 487 27.62 10.64 1.60
CA ASP A 487 27.29 9.23 1.44
C ASP A 487 26.18 9.01 0.38
N LEU A 488 25.14 9.84 0.35
CA LEU A 488 24.12 9.80 -0.70
C LEU A 488 24.72 10.03 -2.09
N SER A 489 25.61 11.02 -2.23
CA SER A 489 26.28 11.31 -3.50
C SER A 489 27.14 10.14 -3.99
N GLN A 490 27.76 9.38 -3.07
CA GLN A 490 28.52 8.17 -3.41
C GLN A 490 27.62 7.03 -3.91
N ARG A 491 26.35 7.00 -3.50
CA ARG A 491 25.35 5.96 -3.84
C ARG A 491 24.52 6.30 -5.08
N ARG A 492 25.05 7.12 -6.00
CA ARG A 492 24.35 7.58 -7.21
C ARG A 492 23.00 8.25 -6.90
N ALA A 493 22.86 8.87 -5.73
CA ALA A 493 21.61 9.54 -5.36
C ALA A 493 21.41 10.83 -6.15
N THR A 494 20.19 11.04 -6.63
CA THR A 494 19.74 12.35 -7.08
C THR A 494 19.10 13.06 -5.89
N ILE A 495 19.79 14.08 -5.36
CA ILE A 495 19.28 14.88 -4.24
C ILE A 495 18.17 15.80 -4.75
N GLY A 496 17.00 15.70 -4.13
CA GLY A 496 15.87 16.57 -4.38
C GLY A 496 15.88 17.77 -3.43
N GLU A 497 14.81 17.92 -2.65
CA GLU A 497 14.65 19.05 -1.74
C GLU A 497 15.29 18.79 -0.37
N ILE A 498 15.88 19.83 0.22
CA ILE A 498 16.37 19.82 1.59
C ILE A 498 15.49 20.77 2.42
N GLY A 499 14.51 20.21 3.11
CA GLY A 499 13.62 20.93 4.01
C GLY A 499 14.22 21.17 5.40
N GLN A 500 13.70 22.17 6.11
CA GLN A 500 14.00 22.40 7.53
C GLN A 500 12.80 22.06 8.40
N ARG A 501 13.05 21.33 9.49
CA ARG A 501 12.08 21.00 10.54
C ARG A 501 12.70 21.27 11.91
N GLN A 502 12.50 22.49 12.43
CA GLN A 502 13.11 22.94 13.69
C GLN A 502 14.66 22.75 13.64
N ASP A 503 15.21 21.94 14.54
CA ASP A 503 16.65 21.58 14.61
C ASP A 503 17.05 20.42 13.67
N MET A 504 16.08 19.84 12.95
CA MET A 504 16.28 18.73 12.03
C MET A 504 16.18 19.21 10.58
N ARG A 505 17.02 18.67 9.71
CA ARG A 505 16.94 18.79 8.26
C ARG A 505 16.25 17.54 7.71
N VAL A 506 15.40 17.71 6.70
CA VAL A 506 14.75 16.61 5.98
C VAL A 506 15.32 16.62 4.57
N VAL A 507 15.94 15.52 4.15
CA VAL A 507 16.54 15.38 2.83
C VAL A 507 15.70 14.37 2.05
N ASP A 508 15.12 14.82 0.95
CA ASP A 508 14.44 13.96 -0.01
C ASP A 508 15.40 13.64 -1.16
N ALA A 509 15.59 12.37 -1.46
CA ALA A 509 16.51 11.90 -2.49
C ALA A 509 15.94 10.68 -3.22
N GLN A 510 16.33 10.52 -4.48
CA GLN A 510 16.08 9.30 -5.25
C GLN A 510 17.36 8.49 -5.34
N VAL A 511 17.33 7.24 -4.88
CA VAL A 511 18.52 6.39 -4.79
C VAL A 511 18.22 5.00 -5.35
N PRO A 512 19.11 4.41 -6.16
CA PRO A 512 18.96 3.02 -6.60
C PRO A 512 18.96 2.04 -5.43
N LEU A 513 18.03 1.09 -5.43
CA LEU A 513 17.92 0.09 -4.35
C LEU A 513 19.19 -0.76 -4.20
N ALA A 514 19.89 -1.03 -5.31
CA ALA A 514 21.13 -1.81 -5.31
C ALA A 514 22.24 -1.19 -4.44
N ASP A 515 22.22 0.13 -4.27
CA ASP A 515 23.21 0.88 -3.48
C ASP A 515 22.73 1.18 -2.05
N LEU A 516 21.51 0.77 -1.69
CA LEU A 516 20.89 0.97 -0.37
C LEU A 516 21.00 -0.24 0.58
N ASN A 517 21.96 -1.14 0.33
CA ASN A 517 22.21 -2.26 1.24
C ASN A 517 22.57 -1.75 2.65
N ASP A 518 21.83 -2.24 3.65
CA ASP A 518 21.99 -1.91 5.08
C ASP A 518 21.98 -0.42 5.42
N TYR A 519 21.29 0.37 4.60
CA TYR A 519 21.29 1.83 4.72
C TYR A 519 20.74 2.34 6.05
N ALA A 520 19.80 1.62 6.67
CA ALA A 520 19.28 1.98 8.00
C ALA A 520 20.39 2.02 9.07
N ASP A 521 21.34 1.08 9.03
CA ASP A 521 22.44 1.01 9.98
C ASP A 521 23.56 1.99 9.63
N VAL A 522 23.79 2.23 8.34
CA VAL A 522 24.69 3.31 7.87
C VAL A 522 24.20 4.67 8.36
N VAL A 523 22.92 5.00 8.15
CA VAL A 523 22.31 6.27 8.59
C VAL A 523 22.36 6.41 10.11
N ARG A 524 22.09 5.32 10.86
CA ARG A 524 22.25 5.32 12.33
C ARG A 524 23.69 5.63 12.73
N THR A 525 24.68 5.03 12.06
CA THR A 525 26.10 5.27 12.36
C THR A 525 26.50 6.71 12.05
N LEU A 526 26.10 7.23 10.88
CA LEU A 526 26.39 8.60 10.44
C LEU A 526 25.78 9.67 11.38
N SER A 527 24.60 9.38 11.93
CA SER A 527 23.82 10.31 12.77
C SER A 527 23.93 10.04 14.28
N SER A 528 24.77 9.09 14.71
CA SER A 528 24.83 8.63 16.10
C SER A 528 23.44 8.21 16.65
N GLY A 529 22.61 7.61 15.79
CA GLY A 529 21.27 7.11 16.10
C GLY A 529 20.17 8.17 16.14
N ARG A 530 20.43 9.41 15.71
CA ARG A 530 19.47 10.52 15.79
C ARG A 530 18.65 10.74 14.52
N ALA A 531 18.99 10.08 13.41
CA ALA A 531 18.25 10.22 12.16
C ALA A 531 17.11 9.21 12.04
N SER A 532 16.07 9.60 11.30
CA SER A 532 15.01 8.70 10.83
C SER A 532 15.08 8.54 9.33
N PHE A 533 14.88 7.31 8.85
CA PHE A 533 14.94 6.93 7.44
C PHE A 533 13.63 6.27 7.02
N THR A 534 13.13 6.65 5.85
CA THR A 534 11.98 6.03 5.19
C THR A 534 12.29 5.87 3.70
N MET A 535 11.89 4.75 3.11
CA MET A 535 12.03 4.51 1.68
C MET A 535 10.75 3.93 1.09
N GLN A 536 10.45 4.31 -0.15
CA GLN A 536 9.34 3.78 -0.95
C GLN A 536 9.81 3.62 -2.40
N LEU A 537 9.27 2.65 -3.14
CA LEU A 537 9.55 2.52 -4.57
C LEU A 537 8.99 3.75 -5.30
N ALA A 538 9.84 4.48 -6.01
CA ALA A 538 9.44 5.63 -6.82
C ALA A 538 9.11 5.19 -8.24
N ASP A 539 10.10 4.65 -8.96
CA ASP A 539 9.97 4.22 -10.34
C ASP A 539 11.11 3.26 -10.72
N TYR A 540 11.03 2.67 -11.91
CA TYR A 540 12.12 1.95 -12.56
C TYR A 540 12.82 2.86 -13.57
N GLN A 541 14.14 2.98 -13.47
CA GLN A 541 14.94 3.81 -14.38
C GLN A 541 15.96 2.99 -15.16
N PRO A 542 16.29 3.39 -16.40
CA PRO A 542 17.30 2.70 -17.21
C PRO A 542 18.67 2.87 -16.59
N MET A 543 19.41 1.77 -16.49
CA MET A 543 20.78 1.76 -15.98
C MET A 543 21.77 2.26 -17.04
N GLY A 544 22.84 2.91 -16.59
CA GLY A 544 23.99 3.22 -17.44
C GLY A 544 24.69 1.96 -17.93
N ALA A 545 25.40 2.04 -19.06
CA ALA A 545 26.06 0.88 -19.67
C ALA A 545 27.13 0.24 -18.75
N GLN A 546 27.87 1.05 -17.98
CA GLN A 546 28.88 0.57 -17.03
C GLN A 546 28.22 -0.15 -15.84
N ASP A 547 27.21 0.47 -15.25
CA ASP A 547 26.47 -0.07 -14.10
C ASP A 547 25.74 -1.37 -14.49
N THR A 548 25.20 -1.43 -15.70
CA THR A 548 24.58 -2.64 -16.26
C THR A 548 25.60 -3.78 -16.32
N ALA A 549 26.80 -3.53 -16.83
CA ALA A 549 27.85 -4.55 -16.90
C ALA A 549 28.26 -5.03 -15.50
N GLN A 550 28.35 -4.13 -14.52
CA GLN A 550 28.67 -4.48 -13.14
C GLN A 550 27.54 -5.30 -12.48
N ALA A 551 26.28 -4.89 -12.65
CA ALA A 551 25.13 -5.63 -12.14
C ALA A 551 25.06 -7.06 -12.73
N LEU A 552 25.29 -7.20 -14.03
CA LEU A 552 25.34 -8.50 -14.71
C LEU A 552 26.49 -9.40 -14.21
N ARG A 553 27.64 -8.83 -13.85
CA ARG A 553 28.75 -9.57 -13.23
C ARG A 553 28.42 -10.05 -11.82
N ARG A 554 27.86 -9.16 -10.98
CA ARG A 554 27.42 -9.49 -9.62
C ARG A 554 26.39 -10.62 -9.63
N LEU A 555 25.42 -10.56 -10.54
CA LEU A 555 24.41 -11.61 -10.72
C LEU A 555 24.99 -12.94 -11.21
N ALA A 556 26.09 -12.90 -11.97
CA ALA A 556 26.79 -14.10 -12.41
C ALA A 556 27.70 -14.71 -11.33
N GLY A 557 27.73 -14.14 -10.11
CA GLY A 557 28.52 -14.64 -8.99
C GLY A 557 30.00 -14.29 -9.05
N PHE A 558 30.41 -13.43 -9.99
CA PHE A 558 31.75 -12.85 -9.99
C PHE A 558 31.73 -11.61 -9.09
N THR A 559 32.20 -11.75 -7.84
CA THR A 559 32.51 -10.60 -7.02
C THR A 559 33.80 -9.97 -7.53
N ASP A 560 33.76 -8.67 -7.84
CA ASP A 560 34.97 -7.86 -8.02
C ASP A 560 35.59 -7.65 -6.62
N ASP A 561 36.12 -8.72 -6.00
CA ASP A 561 37.06 -8.59 -4.89
C ASP A 561 38.44 -8.33 -5.50
N ALA A 562 38.74 -7.04 -5.71
CA ALA A 562 40.08 -6.51 -5.89
C ALA A 562 40.17 -5.11 -5.28
#